data_AF-A0A8J4C6S5-F1
#
_entry.id   AF-A0A8J4C6S5-F1
#
_cell.length_a   1.000
_cell.length_b   1.000
_cell.length_c   1.000
_cell.angle_alpha   90.00
_cell.angle_beta   90.00
_cell.angle_gamma   90.00
#
_symmetry.space_group_name_H-M   'P 1'
#
loop_
_entity.id
_entity.type
_entity.pdbx_description
1 polymer ?
#
loop_
_entity_poly.entity_id
_entity_poly.type
_entity_poly.pdbx_seq_one_letter_code
_entity_poly.pdbx_strand_id
1 'polypeptide(L)'
;MAATAHEIRRVLKMYDNSSIVPVHQAIAMLTEVTKLISEKPEAFDLTSRDAEVWAEAGGLSYSENDEFPSLVGARWLELLSKPGVVTSAGFDKDEWGALLQKLTEYEGKLVKAELSMEVLDELTELITKLREQAPEPDEDSEEDDDDEDD
;
A
#
# COMPACT_ATOMS: atom_id res chain seq x y z
N MET A 1 2.77 -17.27 12.61
CA MET A 1 2.57 -16.73 13.98
C MET A 1 1.51 -15.66 13.87
N ALA A 2 0.48 -15.72 14.72
CA ALA A 2 -0.55 -14.69 14.79
C ALA A 2 0.04 -13.39 15.33
N ALA A 3 -0.47 -12.25 14.84
CA ALA A 3 -0.11 -10.95 15.36
C ALA A 3 -0.77 -10.77 16.74
N THR A 4 -0.06 -10.08 17.62
CA THR A 4 -0.59 -9.63 18.92
C THR A 4 -1.48 -8.41 18.73
N ALA A 5 -2.37 -8.13 19.68
CA ALA A 5 -3.17 -6.90 19.70
C ALA A 5 -2.29 -5.63 19.62
N HIS A 6 -1.05 -5.68 20.13
CA HIS A 6 -0.09 -4.58 20.00
C HIS A 6 0.37 -4.37 18.55
N GLU A 7 0.64 -5.45 17.81
CA GLU A 7 1.05 -5.39 16.40
C GLU A 7 -0.10 -4.91 15.52
N ILE A 8 -1.33 -5.39 15.74
CA ILE A 8 -2.52 -4.90 15.02
C ILE A 8 -2.71 -3.40 15.32
N ARG A 9 -2.60 -2.97 16.59
CA ARG A 9 -2.71 -1.55 16.96
C ARG A 9 -1.61 -0.69 16.33
N ARG A 10 -0.42 -1.23 16.10
CA ARG A 10 0.63 -0.55 15.35
C ARG A 10 0.24 -0.36 13.88
N VAL A 11 -0.35 -1.38 13.24
CA VAL A 11 -0.85 -1.28 11.86
C VAL A 11 -1.96 -0.22 11.75
N LEU A 12 -2.95 -0.26 12.65
CA LEU A 12 -4.02 0.74 12.73
C LEU A 12 -3.45 2.17 12.90
N LYS A 13 -2.44 2.33 13.76
CA LYS A 13 -1.77 3.63 13.94
C LYS A 13 -1.02 4.10 12.69
N MET A 14 -0.41 3.19 11.91
CA MET A 14 0.22 3.55 10.64
C MET A 14 -0.83 4.00 9.61
N TYR A 15 -1.97 3.30 9.56
CA TYR A 15 -3.12 3.69 8.74
C TYR A 15 -3.66 5.07 9.12
N ASP A 16 -3.83 5.37 10.41
CA ASP A 16 -4.24 6.70 10.85
C ASP A 16 -3.24 7.79 10.47
N ASN A 17 -1.96 7.53 10.76
CA ASN A 17 -0.90 8.49 10.53
C ASN A 17 -0.75 8.83 9.04
N SER A 18 -1.05 7.89 8.14
CA SER A 18 -0.94 8.12 6.69
C SER A 18 -1.86 9.26 6.20
N SER A 19 -2.88 9.64 6.98
CA SER A 19 -3.77 10.76 6.65
C SER A 19 -3.20 12.15 6.98
N ILE A 20 -2.18 12.23 7.86
CA ILE A 20 -1.66 13.50 8.41
C ILE A 20 -0.19 13.76 8.11
N VAL A 21 0.54 12.77 7.62
CA VAL A 21 1.97 12.90 7.25
C VAL A 21 2.14 13.36 5.80
N PRO A 22 3.35 13.82 5.40
CA PRO A 22 3.64 14.16 4.00
C PRO A 22 3.39 13.00 3.03
N VAL A 23 3.04 13.31 1.78
CA VAL A 23 2.59 12.33 0.77
C VAL A 23 3.55 11.14 0.61
N HIS A 24 4.85 11.38 0.38
CA HIS A 24 5.84 10.31 0.28
C HIS A 24 5.80 9.35 1.50
N GLN A 25 5.72 9.91 2.71
CA GLN A 25 5.64 9.12 3.93
C GLN A 25 4.30 8.38 4.06
N ALA A 26 3.20 8.98 3.61
CA ALA A 26 1.89 8.36 3.58
C ALA A 26 1.86 7.15 2.63
N ILE A 27 2.48 7.28 1.44
CA ILE A 27 2.66 6.18 0.48
C ILE A 27 3.42 5.04 1.15
N ALA A 28 4.57 5.31 1.77
CA ALA A 28 5.37 4.29 2.44
C ALA A 28 4.61 3.58 3.59
N MET A 29 3.87 4.34 4.41
CA MET A 29 3.04 3.77 5.47
C MET A 29 1.92 2.88 4.92
N LEU A 30 1.21 3.34 3.90
CA LEU A 30 0.13 2.55 3.28
C LEU A 30 0.67 1.32 2.58
N THR A 31 1.83 1.40 1.91
CA THR A 31 2.47 0.22 1.30
C THR A 31 2.78 -0.82 2.36
N GLU A 32 3.31 -0.41 3.53
CA GLU A 32 3.59 -1.34 4.61
C GLU A 32 2.31 -1.93 5.22
N VAL A 33 1.27 -1.12 5.43
CA VAL A 33 -0.04 -1.61 5.91
C VAL A 33 -0.61 -2.63 4.93
N THR A 34 -0.73 -2.28 3.64
CA THR A 34 -1.26 -3.16 2.59
C THR A 34 -0.45 -4.45 2.48
N LYS A 35 0.88 -4.36 2.57
CA LYS A 35 1.75 -5.55 2.58
C LYS A 35 1.45 -6.46 3.77
N LEU A 36 1.42 -5.93 4.99
CA LEU A 36 1.24 -6.73 6.20
C LEU A 36 -0.09 -7.49 6.19
N ILE A 37 -1.17 -6.80 5.83
CA ILE A 37 -2.51 -7.40 5.80
C ILE A 37 -2.70 -8.37 4.63
N SER A 38 -2.04 -8.14 3.49
CA SER A 38 -2.15 -9.04 2.32
C SER A 38 -1.26 -10.28 2.44
N GLU A 39 -0.08 -10.18 3.05
CA GLU A 39 0.83 -11.32 3.18
C GLU A 39 0.37 -12.31 4.26
N LYS A 40 -0.32 -11.83 5.30
CA LYS A 40 -0.75 -12.65 6.44
C LYS A 40 -2.11 -12.21 7.01
N PRO A 41 -3.21 -12.21 6.22
CA PRO A 41 -4.51 -11.70 6.68
C PRO A 41 -5.02 -12.42 7.93
N GLU A 42 -4.84 -13.74 8.00
CA GLU A 42 -5.17 -14.55 9.19
C GLU A 42 -4.40 -14.13 10.44
N ALA A 43 -3.13 -13.71 10.29
CA ALA A 43 -2.33 -13.28 11.43
C ALA A 43 -2.84 -11.97 12.02
N PHE A 44 -3.45 -11.11 11.20
CA PHE A 44 -4.08 -9.85 11.62
C PHE A 44 -5.58 -10.03 11.93
N ASP A 45 -6.04 -11.28 12.05
CA ASP A 45 -7.40 -11.62 12.46
C ASP A 45 -8.47 -11.16 11.44
N LEU A 46 -8.10 -10.94 10.18
CA LEU A 46 -8.99 -10.37 9.15
C LEU A 46 -9.92 -11.39 8.48
N THR A 47 -9.65 -12.67 8.65
CA THR A 47 -10.49 -13.77 8.11
C THR A 47 -11.24 -14.54 9.20
N SER A 48 -11.06 -14.13 10.46
CA SER A 48 -11.66 -14.76 11.63
C SER A 48 -13.08 -14.24 11.83
N ARG A 49 -14.01 -15.12 12.19
CA ARG A 49 -15.38 -14.73 12.53
C ARG A 49 -15.50 -14.15 13.94
N ASP A 50 -14.64 -14.58 14.85
CA ASP A 50 -14.67 -14.13 16.24
C ASP A 50 -13.87 -12.83 16.42
N ALA A 51 -12.84 -12.62 15.59
CA ALA A 51 -12.06 -11.40 15.48
C ALA A 51 -11.62 -10.79 16.84
N GLU A 52 -11.33 -11.64 17.83
CA GLU A 52 -11.09 -11.20 19.21
C GLU A 52 -9.87 -10.28 19.34
N VAL A 53 -8.79 -10.59 18.60
CA VAL A 53 -7.55 -9.82 18.68
C VAL A 53 -7.70 -8.51 17.91
N TRP A 54 -8.44 -8.51 16.81
CA TRP A 54 -8.85 -7.29 16.11
C TRP A 54 -9.64 -6.36 17.03
N ALA A 55 -10.65 -6.90 17.73
CA ALA A 55 -11.45 -6.16 18.69
C ALA A 55 -10.60 -5.61 19.85
N GLU A 56 -9.73 -6.42 20.45
CA GLU A 56 -8.82 -6.01 21.52
C GLU A 56 -7.85 -4.90 21.08
N ALA A 57 -7.39 -4.96 19.82
CA ALA A 57 -6.52 -3.93 19.25
C ALA A 57 -7.22 -2.57 19.08
N GLY A 58 -8.56 -2.55 19.08
CA GLY A 58 -9.40 -1.38 18.83
C GLY A 58 -9.93 -1.30 17.39
N GLY A 59 -9.75 -2.36 16.59
CA GLY A 59 -10.09 -2.39 15.17
C GLY A 59 -11.57 -2.14 14.87
N LEU A 60 -12.47 -2.53 15.78
CA LEU A 60 -13.91 -2.26 15.67
C LEU A 60 -14.28 -0.76 15.70
N SER A 61 -13.35 0.13 16.04
CA SER A 61 -13.57 1.58 15.90
C SER A 61 -13.47 2.06 14.45
N TYR A 62 -12.95 1.22 13.55
CA TYR A 62 -12.74 1.50 12.14
C TYR A 62 -13.78 0.79 11.28
N SER A 63 -13.86 -0.53 11.41
CA SER A 63 -14.75 -1.41 10.65
C SER A 63 -14.81 -2.81 11.26
N GLU A 64 -15.66 -3.67 10.67
CA GLU A 64 -15.47 -5.11 10.81
C GLU A 64 -14.07 -5.51 10.26
N ASN A 65 -13.54 -6.63 10.75
CA ASN A 65 -12.15 -7.02 10.49
C ASN A 65 -11.90 -7.37 9.02
N ASP A 66 -12.86 -8.00 8.36
CA ASP A 66 -12.82 -8.36 6.95
C ASP A 66 -13.02 -7.15 6.01
N GLU A 67 -13.63 -6.07 6.50
CA GLU A 67 -13.80 -4.81 5.76
C GLU A 67 -12.56 -3.89 5.79
N PHE A 68 -11.58 -4.16 6.68
CA PHE A 68 -10.41 -3.28 6.82
C PHE A 68 -9.58 -3.11 5.54
N PRO A 69 -9.35 -4.16 4.71
CA PRO A 69 -8.68 -3.99 3.43
C PRO A 69 -9.38 -2.99 2.48
N SER A 70 -10.71 -2.97 2.44
CA SER A 70 -11.49 -1.98 1.67
C SER A 70 -11.25 -0.55 2.17
N LEU A 71 -11.15 -0.35 3.50
CA LEU A 71 -10.77 0.96 4.08
C LEU A 71 -9.35 1.40 3.70
N VAL A 72 -8.41 0.44 3.58
CA VAL A 72 -7.05 0.71 3.11
C VAL A 72 -7.07 1.11 1.64
N GLY A 73 -7.87 0.43 0.81
CA GLY A 73 -8.10 0.79 -0.60
C GLY A 73 -8.65 2.21 -0.75
N ALA A 74 -9.70 2.56 -0.01
CA ALA A 74 -10.27 3.91 -0.02
C ALA A 74 -9.25 4.98 0.38
N ARG A 75 -8.36 4.68 1.34
CA ARG A 75 -7.29 5.60 1.76
C ARG A 75 -6.24 5.82 0.68
N TRP A 76 -5.88 4.76 -0.07
CA TRP A 76 -5.01 4.89 -1.23
C TRP A 76 -5.61 5.83 -2.29
N LEU A 77 -6.88 5.62 -2.64
CA LEU A 77 -7.57 6.50 -3.60
C LEU A 77 -7.60 7.94 -3.13
N GLU A 78 -7.95 8.18 -1.86
CA GLU A 78 -7.97 9.53 -1.29
C GLU A 78 -6.61 10.21 -1.37
N LEU A 79 -5.53 9.51 -0.98
CA LEU A 79 -4.17 10.05 -1.02
C LEU A 79 -3.73 10.37 -2.44
N LEU A 80 -3.91 9.43 -3.36
CA LEU A 80 -3.42 9.53 -4.74
C LEU A 80 -4.26 10.48 -5.60
N SER A 81 -5.50 10.78 -5.20
CA SER A 81 -6.35 11.75 -5.89
C SER A 81 -6.04 13.20 -5.52
N LYS A 82 -5.13 13.45 -4.58
CA LYS A 82 -4.80 14.82 -4.15
C LYS A 82 -4.07 15.59 -5.25
N PRO A 83 -4.40 16.87 -5.49
CA PRO A 83 -3.66 17.71 -6.42
C PRO A 83 -2.17 17.80 -6.04
N GLY A 84 -1.28 17.74 -7.03
CA GLY A 84 0.17 17.84 -6.80
C GLY A 84 0.80 16.59 -6.17
N VAL A 85 0.09 15.45 -6.14
CA VAL A 85 0.62 14.20 -5.57
C VAL A 85 1.90 13.74 -6.28
N VAL A 86 2.02 13.92 -7.60
CA VAL A 86 3.23 13.53 -8.36
C VAL A 86 4.48 14.20 -7.79
N THR A 87 4.46 15.53 -7.68
CA THR A 87 5.55 16.31 -7.09
C THR A 87 5.77 15.99 -5.62
N SER A 88 4.70 15.77 -4.86
CA SER A 88 4.77 15.55 -3.40
C SER A 88 5.22 14.13 -3.02
N ALA A 89 4.96 13.16 -3.89
CA ALA A 89 5.44 11.78 -3.77
C ALA A 89 6.94 11.71 -4.09
N GLY A 90 7.39 12.51 -5.07
CA GLY A 90 8.79 12.53 -5.50
C GLY A 90 9.20 11.26 -6.26
N PHE A 91 8.23 10.52 -6.78
CA PHE A 91 8.47 9.28 -7.53
C PHE A 91 8.72 9.55 -9.01
N ASP A 92 9.66 8.81 -9.59
CA ASP A 92 9.82 8.69 -11.05
C ASP A 92 8.84 7.69 -11.67
N LYS A 93 8.89 7.54 -13.00
CA LYS A 93 8.04 6.62 -13.75
C LYS A 93 8.19 5.16 -13.35
N ASP A 94 9.37 4.71 -12.97
CA ASP A 94 9.61 3.33 -12.61
C ASP A 94 9.13 3.03 -11.20
N GLU A 95 9.28 3.99 -10.29
CA GLU A 95 8.74 3.89 -8.93
C GLU A 95 7.20 3.84 -8.92
N TRP A 96 6.52 4.63 -9.76
CA TRP A 96 5.07 4.51 -9.93
C TRP A 96 4.67 3.15 -10.53
N GLY A 97 5.42 2.64 -11.50
CA GLY A 97 5.21 1.31 -12.07
C GLY A 97 5.36 0.21 -11.02
N ALA A 98 6.40 0.29 -10.20
CA ALA A 98 6.67 -0.65 -9.11
C ALA A 98 5.59 -0.60 -8.01
N LEU A 99 5.08 0.60 -7.69
CA LEU A 99 3.96 0.74 -6.75
C LEU A 99 2.71 0.03 -7.27
N LEU A 100 2.35 0.25 -8.55
CA LEU A 100 1.18 -0.39 -9.15
C LEU A 100 1.32 -1.92 -9.11
N GLN A 101 2.48 -2.45 -9.53
CA GLN A 101 2.73 -3.89 -9.50
C GLN A 101 2.55 -4.47 -8.08
N LYS A 102 3.12 -3.82 -7.06
CA LYS A 102 2.96 -4.25 -5.66
C LYS A 102 1.51 -4.27 -5.23
N LEU A 103 0.73 -3.23 -5.55
CA LEU A 103 -0.69 -3.16 -5.19
C LEU A 103 -1.50 -4.27 -5.87
N THR A 104 -1.23 -4.56 -7.15
CA THR A 104 -1.84 -5.69 -7.86
C THR A 104 -1.49 -7.04 -7.21
N GLU A 105 -0.23 -7.24 -6.82
CA GLU A 105 0.21 -8.45 -6.13
C GLU A 105 -0.44 -8.60 -4.75
N TYR A 106 -0.58 -7.51 -4.00
CA TYR A 106 -1.24 -7.51 -2.69
C TYR A 106 -2.74 -7.78 -2.81
N GLU A 107 -3.41 -7.17 -3.78
CA GLU A 107 -4.82 -7.47 -4.05
C GLU A 107 -5.02 -8.95 -4.41
N GLY A 108 -4.15 -9.51 -5.27
CA GLY A 108 -4.22 -10.92 -5.62
C GLY A 108 -4.02 -11.87 -4.42
N LYS A 109 -3.33 -11.44 -3.35
CA LYS A 109 -3.20 -12.20 -2.10
C LYS A 109 -4.45 -12.05 -1.23
N LEU A 110 -5.01 -10.83 -1.13
CA LEU A 110 -6.25 -10.57 -0.40
C LEU A 110 -7.42 -11.36 -1.01
N VAL A 111 -7.59 -11.34 -2.33
CA VAL A 111 -8.65 -12.06 -3.03
C VAL A 111 -8.58 -13.57 -2.79
N LYS A 112 -7.37 -14.14 -2.70
CA LYS A 112 -7.19 -15.57 -2.34
C LYS A 112 -7.63 -15.88 -0.92
N ALA A 113 -7.64 -14.89 -0.03
CA ALA A 113 -8.14 -15.00 1.33
C ALA A 113 -9.61 -14.56 1.46
N GLU A 114 -10.33 -14.39 0.34
CA GLU A 114 -11.72 -13.91 0.28
C GLU A 114 -11.90 -12.46 0.80
N LEU A 115 -10.83 -11.65 0.74
CA LEU A 115 -10.81 -10.22 1.07
C LEU A 115 -10.52 -9.38 -0.19
N SER A 116 -10.72 -8.06 -0.15
CA SER A 116 -10.41 -7.17 -1.28
C SER A 116 -10.19 -5.73 -0.83
N MET A 117 -9.37 -4.95 -1.54
CA MET A 117 -9.37 -3.49 -1.40
C MET A 117 -10.54 -2.83 -2.13
N GLU A 118 -11.26 -3.56 -2.97
CA GLU A 118 -12.43 -3.15 -3.77
C GLU A 118 -12.19 -2.07 -4.83
N VAL A 119 -10.99 -1.50 -4.90
CA VAL A 119 -10.70 -0.31 -5.72
C VAL A 119 -9.47 -0.45 -6.61
N LEU A 120 -9.03 -1.68 -6.89
CA LEU A 120 -7.80 -1.92 -7.65
C LEU A 120 -7.90 -1.34 -9.08
N ASP A 121 -9.07 -1.40 -9.71
CA ASP A 121 -9.27 -0.89 -11.08
C ASP A 121 -9.10 0.64 -11.11
N GLU A 122 -9.74 1.36 -10.19
CA GLU A 122 -9.60 2.81 -10.05
C GLU A 122 -8.15 3.22 -9.70
N LEU A 123 -7.49 2.47 -8.81
CA LEU A 123 -6.09 2.69 -8.48
C LEU A 123 -5.18 2.47 -9.69
N THR A 124 -5.47 1.46 -10.50
CA THR A 124 -4.72 1.17 -11.73
C THR A 124 -4.81 2.32 -12.72
N GLU A 125 -6.02 2.82 -12.98
CA GLU A 125 -6.22 3.98 -13.85
C GLU A 125 -5.52 5.23 -13.31
N LEU A 126 -5.66 5.48 -12.01
CA LEU A 126 -5.08 6.66 -11.37
C LEU A 126 -3.56 6.62 -11.40
N ILE A 127 -2.94 5.53 -10.96
CA ILE A 127 -1.48 5.40 -10.93
C ILE A 127 -0.89 5.45 -12.34
N THR A 128 -1.57 4.88 -13.34
CA THR A 128 -1.13 5.00 -14.75
C THR A 128 -1.07 6.47 -15.19
N LYS A 129 -2.09 7.28 -14.87
CA LYS A 129 -2.09 8.72 -15.15
C LYS A 129 -1.01 9.48 -14.37
N LEU A 130 -0.75 9.10 -13.12
CA LEU A 130 0.30 9.72 -12.30
C LEU A 130 1.68 9.41 -12.86
N ARG A 131 1.91 8.16 -13.29
CA ARG A 131 3.13 7.71 -13.96
C ARG A 131 3.42 8.52 -15.22
N GLU A 132 2.42 8.76 -16.07
CA GLU A 132 2.60 9.58 -17.28
C GLU A 132 3.07 11.01 -17.01
N GLN A 133 2.74 11.56 -15.83
CA GLN A 133 3.10 12.91 -15.40
C GLN A 133 4.41 12.96 -14.60
N ALA A 134 4.94 11.81 -14.20
CA ALA A 134 6.16 11.70 -13.42
C ALA A 134 7.41 11.95 -14.29
N PRO A 135 8.53 12.39 -13.69
CA PRO A 135 9.80 12.47 -14.40
C PRO A 135 10.24 11.09 -14.91
N GLU A 136 11.02 11.08 -15.98
CA GLU A 136 11.78 9.88 -16.38
C GLU A 136 12.75 9.52 -15.25
N PRO A 137 13.09 8.22 -15.08
CA PRO A 137 14.16 7.82 -14.16
C PRO A 137 15.47 8.49 -14.57
N ASP A 138 16.31 8.82 -13.59
CA ASP A 138 17.65 9.37 -13.86
C ASP A 138 18.49 8.29 -14.57
N GLU A 139 19.00 8.58 -15.78
CA GLU A 139 19.82 7.68 -16.61
C GLU A 139 21.28 7.50 -16.07
N ASP A 140 21.55 7.76 -14.80
CA ASP A 140 22.90 7.65 -14.20
C ASP A 140 23.17 6.22 -13.69
N SER A 141 23.02 5.22 -14.57
CA SER A 141 23.46 3.84 -14.32
C SER A 141 23.89 3.15 -15.61
N GLU A 142 24.80 3.78 -16.35
CA GLU A 142 25.72 3.07 -17.22
C GLU A 142 27.10 3.10 -16.55
N GLU A 143 27.43 2.02 -15.83
CA GLU A 143 28.83 1.68 -15.54
C GLU A 143 29.52 1.45 -16.89
N ASP A 144 30.49 2.32 -17.20
CA ASP A 144 31.54 2.10 -18.18
C ASP A 144 32.15 0.69 -18.00
N ASP A 145 31.93 -0.20 -18.97
CA ASP A 145 32.91 -1.24 -19.27
C ASP A 145 33.59 -0.86 -20.60
N ASP A 146 34.65 -0.06 -20.44
CA ASP A 146 35.76 0.07 -21.38
C ASP A 146 36.35 -1.33 -21.63
N ASP A 147 35.91 -2.02 -22.69
CA ASP A 147 36.66 -3.13 -23.29
C ASP A 147 37.35 -2.62 -24.58
N GLU A 148 38.38 -1.79 -24.39
CA GLU A 148 39.47 -1.60 -25.35
C GLU A 148 40.66 -2.47 -24.90
N ASP A 149 40.93 -3.57 -25.60
CA ASP A 149 42.29 -4.07 -25.88
C ASP A 149 42.24 -5.13 -27.00
N ASP A 150 42.68 -4.72 -28.21
CA ASP A 150 43.17 -5.57 -29.31
C ASP A 150 44.69 -5.38 -29.44
#